data_AF-A0A9D3S256-F1
#
_entry.id   AF-A0A9D3S256-F1
#
_cell.length_a   1.000
_cell.length_b   1.000
_cell.length_c   1.000
_cell.angle_alpha   90.00
_cell.angle_beta   90.00
_cell.angle_gamma   90.00
#
_symmetry.space_group_name_H-M   'P 1'
#
loop_
_entity.id
_entity.type
_entity.pdbx_description
1 polymer ?
#
loop_
_entity_poly.entity_id
_entity_poly.type
_entity_poly.pdbx_seq_one_letter_code
_entity_poly.pdbx_strand_id
1 'polypeptide(L)'
;MAEEDDESMLALIHYYCQEKYFNHVMNTASEAKKRFSNDPIFSFFHAYGALMQESVQEAIHELEAIKDRRDVSLCTLMALVYAHKKCQSPDRDAILELDARVKEDRKTASPKGLYYAGLFLWLLGRNDKAREYIDRMIKVSNSAKEGLILKGWIELTSGKDAYAKKAGKYFDEGLKEKADIFALMGKARYYEFRQNYSGRWRP
;
A
#
# COMPACT_ATOMS: atom_id res chain seq x y z
N MET A 1 -21.94 -5.08 6.85
CA MET A 1 -21.56 -6.51 6.92
C MET A 1 -20.57 -6.90 5.82
N ALA A 2 -20.95 -7.07 4.53
CA ALA A 2 -19.97 -7.45 3.50
C ALA A 2 -18.86 -6.41 3.26
N GLU A 3 -19.18 -5.12 3.22
CA GLU A 3 -18.18 -4.04 3.09
C GLU A 3 -17.31 -3.87 4.34
N GLU A 4 -17.85 -4.11 5.54
CA GLU A 4 -17.07 -4.06 6.79
C GLU A 4 -16.11 -5.25 6.91
N ASP A 5 -16.53 -6.43 6.43
CA ASP A 5 -15.66 -7.60 6.34
C ASP A 5 -14.53 -7.39 5.32
N ASP A 6 -14.82 -6.72 4.20
CA ASP A 6 -13.85 -6.35 3.15
C ASP A 6 -12.79 -5.36 3.69
N GLU A 7 -13.24 -4.27 4.33
CA GLU A 7 -12.38 -3.29 5.01
C GLU A 7 -11.49 -3.97 6.07
N SER A 8 -12.05 -4.92 6.84
CA SER A 8 -11.32 -5.66 7.87
C SER A 8 -10.23 -6.57 7.29
N MET A 9 -10.53 -7.28 6.20
CA MET A 9 -9.58 -8.13 5.50
C MET A 9 -8.43 -7.31 4.89
N LEU A 10 -8.74 -6.18 4.26
CA LEU A 10 -7.72 -5.28 3.70
C LEU A 10 -6.82 -4.70 4.79
N ALA A 11 -7.38 -4.27 5.92
CA ALA A 11 -6.59 -3.80 7.06
C ALA A 11 -5.63 -4.89 7.57
N LEU A 12 -6.09 -6.14 7.66
CA LEU A 12 -5.27 -7.28 8.08
C LEU A 12 -4.15 -7.59 7.08
N ILE A 13 -4.46 -7.56 5.78
CA ILE A 13 -3.45 -7.71 4.71
C ILE A 13 -2.40 -6.61 4.80
N HIS A 14 -2.80 -5.35 4.96
CA HIS A 14 -1.85 -4.24 5.11
C HIS A 14 -0.95 -4.43 6.33
N TYR A 15 -1.51 -4.90 7.45
CA TYR A 15 -0.75 -5.22 8.65
C TYR A 15 0.28 -6.34 8.39
N TYR A 16 -0.12 -7.45 7.78
CA TYR A 16 0.81 -8.53 7.45
C TYR A 16 1.88 -8.11 6.43
N CYS A 17 1.55 -7.24 5.48
CA CYS A 17 2.53 -6.65 4.57
C CYS A 17 3.58 -5.83 5.31
N GLN A 18 3.19 -5.05 6.32
CA GLN A 18 4.09 -4.24 7.14
C GLN A 18 5.01 -5.09 8.01
N GLU A 19 4.47 -6.13 8.65
CA GLU A 19 5.23 -7.06 9.49
C GLU A 19 6.02 -8.10 8.67
N LYS A 20 5.91 -8.06 7.33
CA LYS A 20 6.58 -8.95 6.38
C LYS A 20 6.16 -10.43 6.50
N TYR A 21 4.94 -10.67 6.96
CA TYR A 21 4.34 -11.99 7.06
C TYR A 21 3.71 -12.41 5.72
N PHE A 22 4.55 -12.59 4.69
CA PHE A 22 4.10 -12.76 3.31
C PHE A 22 3.27 -14.03 3.05
N ASN A 23 3.49 -15.10 3.82
CA ASN A 23 2.62 -16.30 3.77
C ASN A 23 1.19 -15.97 4.23
N HIS A 24 1.05 -15.18 5.28
CA HIS A 24 -0.25 -14.73 5.75
C HIS A 24 -0.91 -13.77 4.75
N VAL A 25 -0.14 -12.88 4.12
CA VAL A 25 -0.63 -12.02 3.03
C VAL A 25 -1.26 -12.87 1.91
N MET A 26 -0.56 -13.89 1.41
CA MET A 26 -1.06 -14.75 0.34
C MET A 26 -2.31 -15.52 0.77
N ASN A 27 -2.29 -16.14 1.95
CA ASN A 27 -3.44 -16.92 2.45
C ASN A 27 -4.68 -16.04 2.63
N THR A 28 -4.55 -14.89 3.29
CA THR A 28 -5.66 -13.97 3.52
C THR A 28 -6.16 -13.36 2.21
N ALA A 29 -5.26 -13.01 1.27
CA ALA A 29 -5.65 -12.52 -0.04
C ALA A 29 -6.39 -13.60 -0.86
N SER A 30 -5.96 -14.87 -0.81
CA SER A 30 -6.66 -15.97 -1.48
C SER A 30 -8.05 -16.22 -0.90
N GLU A 31 -8.22 -16.09 0.42
CA GLU A 31 -9.53 -16.19 1.06
C GLU A 31 -10.44 -15.03 0.66
N ALA A 32 -9.91 -13.80 0.68
CA ALA A 32 -10.64 -12.61 0.27
C ALA A 32 -11.10 -12.67 -1.19
N LYS A 33 -10.27 -13.17 -2.11
CA LYS A 33 -10.66 -13.40 -3.52
C LYS A 33 -11.91 -14.28 -3.65
N LYS A 34 -12.00 -15.34 -2.83
CA LYS A 34 -13.15 -16.27 -2.83
C LYS A 34 -14.41 -15.61 -2.25
N ARG A 35 -14.25 -14.71 -1.27
CA ARG A 35 -15.34 -14.08 -0.52
C ARG A 35 -15.90 -12.83 -1.21
N PHE A 36 -15.08 -12.04 -1.90
CA PHE A 36 -15.44 -10.70 -2.37
C PHE A 36 -15.39 -10.54 -3.90
N SER A 37 -16.04 -11.43 -4.64
CA SER A 37 -16.26 -11.30 -6.10
C SER A 37 -14.99 -11.09 -6.93
N ASN A 38 -13.85 -11.63 -6.48
CA ASN A 38 -12.56 -11.51 -7.17
C ASN A 38 -12.15 -10.04 -7.45
N ASP A 39 -12.31 -9.15 -6.47
CA ASP A 39 -11.76 -7.78 -6.56
C ASP A 39 -10.26 -7.86 -6.90
N PRO A 40 -9.81 -7.18 -7.99
CA PRO A 40 -8.43 -7.25 -8.44
C PRO A 40 -7.40 -6.77 -7.40
N ILE A 41 -7.81 -6.02 -6.37
CA ILE A 41 -6.89 -5.64 -5.29
C ILE A 41 -6.37 -6.84 -4.50
N PHE A 42 -7.18 -7.87 -4.30
CA PHE A 42 -6.75 -9.06 -3.58
C PHE A 42 -5.80 -9.90 -4.43
N SER A 43 -6.00 -9.96 -5.74
CA SER A 43 -5.01 -10.54 -6.67
C SER A 43 -3.69 -9.76 -6.64
N PHE A 44 -3.74 -8.43 -6.55
CA PHE A 44 -2.54 -7.61 -6.40
C PHE A 44 -1.76 -7.95 -5.11
N PHE A 45 -2.44 -8.07 -3.97
CA PHE A 45 -1.78 -8.41 -2.70
C PHE A 45 -1.25 -9.85 -2.66
N HIS A 46 -1.97 -10.78 -3.28
CA HIS A 46 -1.48 -12.15 -3.43
C HIS A 46 -0.18 -12.18 -4.24
N ALA A 47 -0.18 -11.53 -5.41
CA ALA A 47 1.01 -11.40 -6.25
C ALA A 47 2.15 -10.64 -5.55
N TYR A 48 1.84 -9.62 -4.76
CA TYR A 48 2.83 -8.93 -3.94
C TYR A 48 3.47 -9.87 -2.91
N GLY A 49 2.67 -10.70 -2.23
CA GLY A 49 3.17 -11.73 -1.32
C GLY A 49 4.12 -12.70 -2.02
N ALA A 50 3.75 -13.21 -3.19
CA ALA A 50 4.59 -14.09 -4.01
C ALA A 50 5.90 -13.41 -4.43
N LEU A 51 5.83 -12.14 -4.87
CA LEU A 51 6.98 -11.32 -5.26
C LEU A 51 7.96 -11.06 -4.11
N MET A 52 7.46 -10.96 -2.88
CA MET A 52 8.29 -10.79 -1.69
C MET A 52 8.91 -12.10 -1.20
N GLN A 53 8.36 -13.26 -1.61
CA GLN A 53 8.91 -14.60 -1.37
C GLN A 53 9.80 -15.11 -2.52
N GLU A 54 10.16 -14.24 -3.46
CA GLU A 54 11.00 -14.58 -4.63
C GLU A 54 10.35 -15.52 -5.66
N SER A 55 9.04 -15.78 -5.55
CA SER A 55 8.23 -16.44 -6.58
C SER A 55 7.88 -15.44 -7.71
N VAL A 56 8.91 -14.91 -8.38
CA VAL A 56 8.78 -13.78 -9.32
C VAL A 56 7.92 -14.11 -10.54
N GLN A 57 8.05 -15.31 -11.10
CA GLN A 57 7.31 -15.70 -12.32
C GLN A 57 5.80 -15.84 -12.05
N GLU A 58 5.43 -16.41 -10.91
CA GLU A 58 4.04 -16.50 -10.48
C GLU A 58 3.44 -15.10 -10.26
N ALA A 59 4.19 -14.21 -9.60
CA ALA A 59 3.77 -12.83 -9.40
C ALA A 59 3.57 -12.08 -10.73
N ILE A 60 4.48 -12.25 -11.71
CA ILE A 60 4.32 -11.63 -13.03
C ILE A 60 3.05 -12.12 -13.70
N HIS A 61 2.80 -13.44 -13.72
CA HIS A 61 1.61 -14.01 -14.34
C HIS A 61 0.31 -13.44 -13.75
N GLU A 62 0.22 -13.34 -12.42
CA GLU A 62 -0.97 -12.81 -11.76
C GLU A 62 -1.14 -11.29 -11.96
N LEU A 63 -0.04 -10.53 -11.92
CA LEU A 63 -0.08 -9.08 -12.17
C LEU A 63 -0.48 -8.76 -13.62
N GLU A 64 0.00 -9.53 -14.60
CA GLU A 64 -0.40 -9.38 -16.00
C GLU A 64 -1.92 -9.52 -16.20
N ALA A 65 -2.59 -10.39 -15.44
CA ALA A 65 -4.03 -10.59 -15.52
C ALA A 65 -4.88 -9.40 -15.02
N ILE A 66 -4.29 -8.53 -14.18
CA ILE A 66 -5.01 -7.40 -13.57
C ILE A 66 -4.48 -6.02 -14.03
N LYS A 67 -3.47 -5.98 -14.90
CA LYS A 67 -2.77 -4.73 -15.29
C LYS A 67 -3.64 -3.68 -15.93
N ASP A 68 -4.76 -4.06 -16.57
CA ASP A 68 -5.64 -3.13 -17.27
C ASP A 68 -6.90 -2.75 -16.43
N ARG A 69 -6.94 -3.14 -15.14
CA ARG A 69 -8.06 -2.82 -14.24
C ARG A 69 -7.90 -1.42 -13.67
N ARG A 70 -8.76 -0.49 -14.09
CA ARG A 70 -8.68 0.96 -13.84
C ARG A 70 -8.11 1.39 -12.48
N ASP A 71 -8.65 0.89 -11.37
CA ASP A 71 -8.27 1.35 -10.03
C ASP A 71 -6.98 0.72 -9.49
N VAL A 72 -6.50 -0.40 -10.04
CA VAL A 72 -5.25 -1.07 -9.62
C VAL A 72 -4.18 -1.08 -10.72
N SER A 73 -4.48 -0.56 -11.92
CA SER A 73 -3.59 -0.54 -13.08
C SER A 73 -2.22 0.03 -12.71
N LEU A 74 -2.22 1.24 -12.14
CA LEU A 74 -0.99 1.96 -11.84
C LEU A 74 -0.07 1.22 -10.86
N CYS A 75 -0.62 0.67 -9.76
CA CYS A 75 0.19 -0.08 -8.81
C CYS A 75 0.66 -1.42 -9.40
N THR A 76 -0.17 -2.06 -10.22
CA THR A 76 0.15 -3.32 -10.91
C THR A 76 1.29 -3.14 -11.89
N LEU A 77 1.23 -2.10 -12.76
CA LEU A 77 2.31 -1.78 -13.69
C LEU A 77 3.62 -1.49 -12.97
N MET A 78 3.56 -0.75 -11.85
CA MET A 78 4.74 -0.49 -11.01
C MET A 78 5.29 -1.78 -10.37
N ALA A 79 4.42 -2.70 -9.96
CA ALA A 79 4.81 -4.00 -9.43
C ALA A 79 5.42 -4.90 -10.51
N LEU A 80 4.89 -4.89 -11.74
CA LEU A 80 5.48 -5.59 -12.89
C LEU A 80 6.89 -5.08 -13.19
N VAL A 81 7.09 -3.76 -13.25
CA VAL A 81 8.44 -3.17 -13.40
C VAL A 81 9.38 -3.67 -12.30
N TYR A 82 8.91 -3.74 -11.06
CA TYR A 82 9.70 -4.23 -9.95
C TYR A 82 10.01 -5.73 -10.08
N ALA A 83 9.04 -6.54 -10.49
CA ALA A 83 9.18 -7.98 -10.69
C ALA A 83 10.19 -8.30 -11.81
N HIS A 84 10.07 -7.66 -12.98
CA HIS A 84 11.03 -7.82 -14.07
C HIS A 84 12.46 -7.41 -13.67
N LYS A 85 12.62 -6.39 -12.82
CA LYS A 85 13.92 -5.99 -12.28
C LYS A 85 14.52 -7.00 -11.29
N LYS A 86 13.70 -7.86 -10.69
CA LYS A 86 14.13 -8.96 -9.81
C LYS A 86 14.47 -10.25 -10.55
N CYS A 87 14.04 -10.42 -11.80
CA CYS A 87 14.39 -11.60 -12.60
C CYS A 87 15.92 -11.71 -12.77
N GLN A 88 16.43 -12.95 -12.81
CA GLN A 88 17.86 -13.22 -13.04
C GLN A 88 18.33 -12.66 -14.40
N SER A 89 17.45 -12.68 -15.40
CA SER A 89 17.63 -12.03 -16.71
C SER A 89 16.52 -11.00 -16.93
N PRO A 90 16.71 -9.73 -16.54
CA PRO A 90 15.70 -8.69 -16.74
C PRO A 90 15.46 -8.41 -18.22
N ASP A 91 14.20 -8.51 -18.65
CA ASP A 91 13.76 -8.04 -19.96
C ASP A 91 13.74 -6.50 -19.96
N ARG A 92 14.75 -5.89 -20.57
CA ARG A 92 14.92 -4.44 -20.58
C ARG A 92 13.86 -3.76 -21.44
N ASP A 93 13.40 -4.40 -22.51
CA ASP A 93 12.42 -3.82 -23.43
C ASP A 93 11.05 -3.81 -22.76
N ALA A 94 10.67 -4.91 -22.10
CA ALA A 94 9.44 -4.96 -21.29
C ALA A 94 9.45 -3.92 -20.15
N ILE A 95 10.60 -3.75 -19.47
CA ILE A 95 10.73 -2.72 -18.42
C ILE A 95 10.53 -1.31 -19.00
N LEU A 96 11.11 -1.01 -20.16
CA LEU A 96 10.99 0.30 -20.80
C LEU A 96 9.54 0.59 -21.22
N GLU A 97 8.86 -0.40 -21.80
CA GLU A 97 7.45 -0.29 -22.16
C GLU A 97 6.57 -0.05 -20.93
N LEU A 98 6.76 -0.84 -19.87
CA LEU A 98 6.02 -0.68 -18.62
C LEU A 98 6.29 0.67 -17.96
N ASP A 99 7.54 1.13 -17.92
CA ASP A 99 7.91 2.45 -17.38
C ASP A 99 7.25 3.59 -18.20
N ALA A 100 7.09 3.44 -19.52
CA ALA A 100 6.35 4.38 -20.35
C ALA A 100 4.85 4.38 -20.01
N ARG A 101 4.24 3.20 -19.86
CA ARG A 101 2.84 3.05 -19.45
C ARG A 101 2.58 3.66 -18.07
N VAL A 102 3.44 3.42 -17.08
CA VAL A 102 3.32 4.03 -15.73
C VAL A 102 3.31 5.56 -15.81
N LYS A 103 4.13 6.16 -16.67
CA LYS A 103 4.15 7.63 -16.84
C LYS A 103 2.84 8.15 -17.42
N GLU A 104 2.24 7.41 -18.36
CA GLU A 104 0.97 7.77 -18.98
C GLU A 104 -0.20 7.61 -17.99
N ASP A 105 -0.33 6.44 -17.37
CA ASP A 105 -1.36 6.13 -16.38
C ASP A 105 -1.31 7.07 -15.19
N ARG A 106 -0.11 7.48 -14.74
CA ARG A 106 0.03 8.45 -13.64
C ARG A 106 -0.68 9.77 -13.96
N LYS A 107 -0.80 10.19 -15.23
CA LYS A 107 -1.48 11.46 -15.58
C LYS A 107 -2.99 11.37 -15.34
N THR A 108 -3.59 10.23 -15.67
CA THR A 108 -5.05 10.00 -15.69
C THR A 108 -5.56 9.14 -14.53
N ALA A 109 -4.67 8.72 -13.63
CA ALA A 109 -5.00 7.85 -12.49
C ALA A 109 -6.15 8.39 -11.63
N SER A 110 -7.08 7.50 -11.27
CA SER A 110 -8.14 7.79 -10.30
C SER A 110 -7.54 8.03 -8.91
N PRO A 111 -8.25 8.69 -7.98
CA PRO A 111 -7.81 8.80 -6.60
C PRO A 111 -7.48 7.43 -5.97
N LYS A 112 -8.28 6.39 -6.28
CA LYS A 112 -8.04 5.01 -5.81
C LYS A 112 -6.77 4.40 -6.43
N GLY A 113 -6.49 4.65 -7.71
CA GLY A 113 -5.23 4.26 -8.36
C GLY A 113 -4.01 4.96 -7.77
N LEU A 114 -4.11 6.25 -7.43
CA LEU A 114 -3.05 6.99 -6.73
C LEU A 114 -2.83 6.44 -5.32
N TYR A 115 -3.90 6.07 -4.61
CA TYR A 115 -3.84 5.45 -3.29
C TYR A 115 -3.06 4.14 -3.32
N TYR A 116 -3.43 3.19 -4.18
CA TYR A 116 -2.74 1.89 -4.25
C TYR A 116 -1.30 2.01 -4.76
N ALA A 117 -1.02 2.94 -5.68
CA ALA A 117 0.35 3.22 -6.11
C ALA A 117 1.21 3.76 -4.94
N GLY A 118 0.66 4.68 -4.15
CA GLY A 118 1.31 5.19 -2.94
C GLY A 118 1.52 4.09 -1.89
N LEU A 119 0.51 3.25 -1.68
CA LEU A 119 0.58 2.11 -0.78
C LEU A 119 1.69 1.13 -1.18
N PHE A 120 1.75 0.73 -2.45
CA PHE A 120 2.81 -0.16 -2.94
C PHE A 120 4.21 0.43 -2.73
N LEU A 121 4.40 1.72 -3.05
CA LEU A 121 5.67 2.41 -2.81
C LEU A 121 6.03 2.44 -1.32
N TRP A 122 5.04 2.65 -0.45
CA TRP A 122 5.22 2.62 1.00
C TRP A 122 5.64 1.23 1.49
N LEU A 123 4.99 0.17 1.00
CA LEU A 123 5.36 -1.22 1.32
C LEU A 123 6.79 -1.57 0.89
N LEU A 124 7.28 -0.98 -0.20
CA LEU A 124 8.68 -1.10 -0.63
C LEU A 124 9.67 -0.21 0.18
N GLY A 125 9.18 0.55 1.17
CA GLY A 125 9.98 1.48 1.96
C GLY A 125 10.32 2.80 1.24
N ARG A 126 9.75 3.06 0.06
CA ARG A 126 9.99 4.29 -0.74
C ARG A 126 9.08 5.43 -0.26
N ASN A 127 9.17 5.76 1.02
CA ASN A 127 8.31 6.71 1.73
C ASN A 127 8.19 8.08 1.04
N ASP A 128 9.30 8.64 0.54
CA ASP A 128 9.26 9.96 -0.09
C ASP A 128 8.44 9.97 -1.38
N LYS A 129 8.57 8.93 -2.22
CA LYS A 129 7.72 8.78 -3.42
C LYS A 129 6.29 8.45 -3.04
N ALA A 130 6.06 7.57 -2.06
CA ALA A 130 4.72 7.23 -1.59
C ALA A 130 3.94 8.49 -1.19
N ARG A 131 4.59 9.39 -0.43
CA ARG A 131 4.03 10.67 -0.01
C ARG A 131 3.55 11.51 -1.18
N GLU A 132 4.34 11.64 -2.25
CA GLU A 132 3.94 12.42 -3.44
C GLU A 132 2.63 11.93 -4.07
N TYR A 133 2.41 10.61 -4.14
CA TYR A 133 1.19 10.03 -4.71
C TYR A 133 -0.01 10.26 -3.80
N ILE A 134 0.17 10.10 -2.49
CA ILE A 134 -0.90 10.31 -1.51
C ILE A 134 -1.26 11.80 -1.37
N ASP A 135 -0.29 12.70 -1.39
CA ASP A 135 -0.55 14.14 -1.40
C ASP A 135 -1.34 14.56 -2.65
N ARG A 136 -1.01 13.98 -3.82
CA ARG A 136 -1.78 14.21 -5.05
C ARG A 136 -3.20 13.64 -4.93
N MET A 137 -3.36 12.44 -4.39
CA MET A 137 -4.68 11.86 -4.14
C MET A 137 -5.53 12.80 -3.27
N ILE A 138 -5.03 13.18 -2.09
CA ILE A 138 -5.71 14.06 -1.13
C ILE A 138 -6.12 15.38 -1.80
N LYS A 139 -5.23 15.97 -2.62
CA LYS A 139 -5.53 17.20 -3.35
C LYS A 139 -6.67 17.05 -4.36
N VAL A 140 -6.77 15.90 -5.03
CA VAL A 140 -7.80 15.63 -6.06
C VAL A 140 -9.12 15.19 -5.44
N SER A 141 -9.08 14.46 -4.32
CA SER A 141 -10.27 13.89 -3.66
C SER A 141 -10.81 14.72 -2.49
N ASN A 142 -10.32 15.95 -2.31
CA ASN A 142 -10.69 16.85 -1.21
C ASN A 142 -10.49 16.22 0.18
N SER A 143 -9.30 15.67 0.42
CA SER A 143 -8.90 15.04 1.69
C SER A 143 -9.65 13.76 2.04
N ALA A 144 -9.78 12.85 1.06
CA ALA A 144 -10.31 11.51 1.32
C ALA A 144 -9.64 10.83 2.53
N LYS A 145 -10.48 10.24 3.37
CA LYS A 145 -10.14 9.58 4.63
C LYS A 145 -8.96 8.61 4.48
N GLU A 146 -9.01 7.72 3.50
CA GLU A 146 -8.01 6.67 3.27
C GLU A 146 -6.64 7.27 2.96
N GLY A 147 -6.61 8.38 2.22
CA GLY A 147 -5.39 9.13 1.92
C GLY A 147 -4.74 9.70 3.18
N LEU A 148 -5.53 10.27 4.10
CA LEU A 148 -5.02 10.79 5.37
C LEU A 148 -4.45 9.66 6.24
N ILE A 149 -5.15 8.53 6.32
CA ILE A 149 -4.70 7.37 7.10
C ILE A 149 -3.35 6.86 6.59
N LEU A 150 -3.23 6.63 5.28
CA LEU A 150 -1.98 6.17 4.69
C LEU A 150 -0.86 7.21 4.79
N LYS A 151 -1.19 8.51 4.72
CA LYS A 151 -0.21 9.57 5.00
C LYS A 151 0.33 9.48 6.43
N GLY A 152 -0.54 9.26 7.41
CA GLY A 152 -0.13 9.00 8.80
C GLY A 152 0.89 7.86 8.90
N TRP A 153 0.62 6.74 8.21
CA TRP A 153 1.53 5.59 8.16
C TRP A 153 2.87 5.90 7.50
N ILE A 154 2.87 6.57 6.34
CA ILE A 154 4.09 6.97 5.63
C ILE A 154 4.95 7.87 6.52
N GLU A 155 4.36 8.86 7.19
CA GLU A 155 5.13 9.75 8.07
C GLU A 155 5.68 9.03 9.30
N LEU A 156 4.89 8.14 9.91
CA LEU A 156 5.31 7.36 11.08
C LEU A 156 6.48 6.41 10.77
N THR A 157 6.47 5.79 9.58
CA THR A 157 7.46 4.79 9.16
C THR A 157 8.61 5.38 8.34
N SER A 158 8.60 6.69 8.08
CA SER A 158 9.64 7.38 7.30
C SER A 158 11.02 7.44 7.96
N GLY A 159 11.12 7.12 9.26
CA GLY A 159 12.35 7.26 10.05
C GLY A 159 12.73 8.72 10.36
N LYS A 160 11.87 9.69 10.02
CA LYS A 160 12.09 11.12 10.26
C LYS A 160 11.23 11.57 11.45
N ASP A 161 11.84 11.77 12.62
CA ASP A 161 11.14 12.12 13.88
C ASP A 161 10.18 13.31 13.75
N ALA A 162 10.57 14.33 12.99
CA ALA A 162 9.75 15.51 12.76
C ALA A 162 8.43 15.19 12.04
N TYR A 163 8.45 14.18 11.17
CA TYR A 163 7.27 13.69 10.46
C TYR A 163 6.47 12.72 11.33
N ALA A 164 7.14 11.81 12.03
CA ALA A 164 6.48 10.87 12.95
C ALA A 164 5.64 11.61 14.01
N LYS A 165 6.13 12.74 14.56
CA LYS A 165 5.36 13.59 15.50
C LYS A 165 4.08 14.19 14.92
N LYS A 166 3.98 14.32 13.59
CA LYS A 166 2.79 14.83 12.90
C LYS A 166 1.82 13.72 12.50
N ALA A 167 2.28 12.47 12.44
CA ALA A 167 1.48 11.31 12.02
C ALA A 167 0.18 11.16 12.81
N GLY A 168 0.21 11.39 14.13
CA GLY A 168 -0.96 11.31 15.00
C GLY A 168 -2.13 12.18 14.54
N LYS A 169 -1.86 13.39 14.02
CA LYS A 169 -2.91 14.30 13.52
C LYS A 169 -3.64 13.73 12.32
N TYR A 170 -2.91 13.08 11.41
CA TYR A 170 -3.51 12.47 10.22
C TYR A 170 -4.41 11.29 10.57
N PHE A 171 -4.02 10.48 11.57
CA PHE A 171 -4.89 9.41 12.09
C PHE A 171 -6.13 9.97 12.78
N ASP A 172 -5.98 11.01 13.60
CA ASP A 172 -7.12 11.66 14.26
C ASP A 172 -8.10 12.24 13.23
N GLU A 173 -7.61 12.86 12.16
CA GLU A 173 -8.45 13.37 11.08
C GLU A 173 -9.16 12.24 10.30
N GLY A 174 -8.47 11.16 9.97
CA GLY A 174 -9.06 9.99 9.31
C GLY A 174 -10.09 9.24 10.16
N LEU A 175 -10.07 9.42 11.48
CA LEU A 175 -11.00 8.79 12.42
C LEU A 175 -12.22 9.67 12.77
N LYS A 176 -12.32 10.91 12.26
CA LYS A 176 -13.41 11.84 12.60
C LYS A 176 -14.80 11.35 12.17
N GLU A 177 -14.90 10.72 11.01
CA GLU A 177 -16.19 10.36 10.40
C GLU A 177 -16.64 8.95 10.77
N LYS A 178 -15.76 7.95 10.57
CA LYS A 178 -16.04 6.53 10.82
C LYS A 178 -14.79 5.86 11.38
N ALA A 179 -14.97 5.02 12.38
CA ALA A 179 -13.90 4.16 12.89
C ALA A 179 -13.26 3.36 11.75
N ASP A 180 -11.94 3.25 11.78
CA ASP A 180 -11.15 2.60 10.75
C ASP A 180 -10.07 1.74 11.39
N ILE A 181 -10.10 0.44 11.12
CA ILE A 181 -9.19 -0.52 11.75
C ILE A 181 -7.74 -0.16 11.42
N PHE A 182 -7.47 0.22 10.17
CA PHE A 182 -6.13 0.56 9.73
C PHE A 182 -5.62 1.86 10.36
N ALA A 183 -6.48 2.85 10.57
CA ALA A 183 -6.13 4.05 11.32
C ALA A 183 -5.91 3.80 12.83
N LEU A 184 -6.75 2.94 13.45
CA LEU A 184 -6.61 2.57 14.85
C LEU A 184 -5.29 1.83 15.11
N MET A 185 -4.91 0.90 14.23
CA MET A 185 -3.60 0.25 14.26
C MET A 185 -2.45 1.27 14.16
N GLY A 186 -2.58 2.26 13.28
CA GLY A 186 -1.59 3.32 13.11
C GLY A 186 -1.45 4.20 14.34
N LYS A 187 -2.58 4.51 15.00
CA LYS A 187 -2.61 5.26 16.25
C LYS A 187 -1.96 4.50 17.40
N ALA A 188 -2.22 3.20 17.52
CA ALA A 188 -1.56 2.34 18.51
C ALA A 188 -0.03 2.38 18.32
N ARG A 189 0.45 2.17 17.10
CA ARG A 189 1.89 2.22 16.76
C ARG A 189 2.49 3.61 16.99
N TYR A 190 1.74 4.68 16.73
CA TYR A 190 2.16 6.05 17.04
C TYR A 190 2.35 6.27 18.55
N TYR A 191 1.47 5.72 19.39
CA TYR A 191 1.62 5.82 20.84
C TYR A 191 2.79 4.98 21.36
N GLU A 192 3.04 3.79 20.81
CA GLU A 192 4.24 3.01 21.13
C GLU A 192 5.52 3.79 20.79
N PHE A 193 5.56 4.41 19.61
CA PHE A 193 6.64 5.31 19.22
C PHE A 193 6.82 6.44 20.23
N ARG A 194 5.73 7.14 20.60
CA ARG A 194 5.78 8.23 21.58
C ARG A 194 6.24 7.79 22.97
N GLN A 195 5.79 6.63 23.44
CA GLN A 195 6.16 6.07 24.74
C GLN A 195 7.64 5.69 24.79
N ASN A 196 8.15 5.05 23.74
CA ASN A 196 9.58 4.73 23.63
C ASN A 196 10.47 5.98 23.62
N TYR A 197 9.98 7.11 23.09
CA TYR A 197 10.69 8.40 23.20
C TYR A 197 10.65 8.98 24.61
N SER A 198 9.52 8.86 25.33
CA SER A 198 9.44 9.29 26.73
C SER A 198 10.26 8.41 27.69
N GLY A 199 10.49 7.15 27.33
CA GLY A 199 11.30 6.20 28.11
C GLY A 199 12.82 6.33 27.93
N ARG A 200 13.28 7.06 26.91
CA ARG A 200 14.73 7.24 26.61
C ARG A 200 15.42 8.32 27.46
N TRP A 201 14.68 8.95 28.37
CA TRP A 201 15.18 9.87 29.39
C TRP A 201 14.75 9.36 30.77
N ARG A 202 15.41 8.31 31.27
CA ARG A 202 15.55 8.13 32.71
C ARG A 202 17.05 8.21 33.03
N PRO A 203 17.49 9.16 33.87
CA PRO A 203 18.90 9.33 34.26
C PRO A 203 19.43 8.10 34.99
#